data_AF-A0A7T0HWE4-F1
#
_entry.id   AF-A0A7T0HWE4-F1
#
_cell.length_a   1.000
_cell.length_b   1.000
_cell.length_c   1.000
_cell.angle_alpha   90.00
_cell.angle_beta   90.00
_cell.angle_gamma   90.00
#
_symmetry.space_group_name_H-M   'P 1'
#
loop_
_entity.id
_entity.type
_entity.pdbx_description
1 polymer ?
#
loop_
_entity_poly.entity_id
_entity_poly.type
_entity_poly.pdbx_seq_one_letter_code
_entity_poly.pdbx_strand_id
1 'polypeptide(L)' 'MTKKIKRTFSPEFKLECALLVVDKGYSYRQACEAMNVGSSTLEPWVRQLKKVILPIISGHATK' A
#
# COMPACT_ATOMS: atom_id res chain seq x y z
N MET A 1 4.57 -20.93 25.25
CA MET A 1 3.97 -20.41 23.99
C MET A 1 4.55 -19.04 23.70
N THR A 2 5.50 -18.93 22.77
CA THR A 2 6.06 -17.62 22.38
C THR A 2 5.04 -16.92 21.48
N LYS A 3 4.34 -15.91 22.03
CA LYS A 3 3.47 -15.03 21.23
C LYS A 3 4.34 -14.45 20.12
N LYS A 4 4.16 -14.92 18.88
CA LYS A 4 4.73 -14.29 17.69
C LYS A 4 4.22 -12.87 17.69
N ILE A 5 5.06 -11.92 18.10
CA ILE A 5 4.79 -10.49 18.01
C ILE A 5 4.72 -10.21 16.51
N LYS A 6 3.52 -10.33 15.94
CA LYS A 6 3.24 -9.85 14.59
C LYS A 6 3.58 -8.37 14.67
N ARG A 7 4.69 -7.96 14.04
CA ARG A 7 4.98 -6.54 13.81
C ARG A 7 3.83 -6.02 12.98
N THR A 8 2.82 -5.45 13.64
CA THR A 8 1.67 -4.85 12.99
C THR A 8 2.09 -3.47 12.55
N PHE A 9 2.26 -3.30 11.25
CA PHE A 9 2.34 -1.96 10.67
C PHE A 9 1.02 -1.23 10.95
N SER A 10 1.13 0.02 11.37
CA SER A 10 -0.03 0.88 11.60
C SER A 10 -0.80 1.08 10.29
N PRO A 11 -2.13 1.23 10.33
CA PRO A 11 -2.93 1.45 9.13
C PRO A 11 -2.47 2.70 8.36
N GLU A 12 -2.02 3.74 9.05
CA GLU A 12 -1.48 4.97 8.46
C GLU A 12 -0.19 4.69 7.68
N PHE A 13 0.72 3.88 8.24
CA PHE A 13 1.96 3.53 7.58
C PHE A 13 1.72 2.73 6.30
N LYS A 14 0.77 1.79 6.33
CA LYS A 14 0.37 1.03 5.13
C LYS A 14 -0.20 1.94 4.05
N LEU A 15 -1.00 2.93 4.46
CA LEU A 15 -1.58 3.93 3.58
C LEU A 15 -0.49 4.76 2.89
N GLU A 16 0.45 5.32 3.65
CA GLU A 16 1.55 6.11 3.10
C GLU A 16 2.38 5.31 2.08
N CYS A 17 2.77 4.07 2.41
CA CYS A 17 3.55 3.23 1.51
C CYS A 17 2.86 2.99 0.16
N ALA A 18 1.55 2.76 0.20
CA ALA A 18 0.79 2.46 -1.01
C ALA A 18 0.35 3.72 -1.75
N LEU A 19 0.19 4.86 -1.08
CA LEU A 19 0.02 6.16 -1.73
C LEU A 19 1.27 6.55 -2.53
N LEU A 20 2.49 6.19 -2.08
CA LEU A 20 3.67 6.41 -2.92
C LEU A 20 3.56 5.73 -4.29
N VAL A 21 2.98 4.53 -4.34
CA VAL A 21 2.80 3.79 -5.60
C VAL A 21 1.60 4.32 -6.41
N VAL A 22 0.49 4.64 -5.76
CA VAL A 22 -0.78 5.02 -6.42
C VAL A 22 -0.88 6.51 -6.73
N ASP A 23 -0.49 7.38 -5.80
CA ASP A 23 -0.51 8.84 -5.91
C ASP A 23 0.80 9.38 -6.51
N LYS A 24 1.96 8.99 -5.97
CA LYS A 24 3.26 9.47 -6.46
C LYS A 24 3.78 8.74 -7.69
N GLY A 25 3.13 7.64 -8.08
CA GLY A 25 3.53 6.83 -9.24
C GLY A 25 4.87 6.10 -9.07
N TYR A 26 5.32 5.88 -7.83
CA TYR A 26 6.58 5.18 -7.59
C TYR A 26 6.46 3.71 -8.01
N SER A 27 7.54 3.14 -8.53
CA SER A 27 7.61 1.69 -8.69
C SER A 27 7.59 1.00 -7.32
N TYR A 28 7.12 -0.25 -7.27
CA TYR A 28 7.14 -1.05 -6.04
C TYR A 28 8.52 -1.08 -5.40
N ARG A 29 9.59 -1.20 -6.20
CA ARG A 29 10.97 -1.20 -5.71
C ARG A 29 11.33 0.13 -5.04
N GLN A 30 11.03 1.27 -5.67
CA GLN A 30 11.30 2.58 -5.08
C GLN A 30 10.50 2.81 -3.80
N ALA A 31 9.22 2.42 -3.75
CA ALA A 31 8.42 2.53 -2.56
C ALA A 31 8.91 1.61 -1.42
N CYS A 32 9.40 0.41 -1.77
CA CYS A 32 10.03 -0.51 -0.83
C CYS A 32 11.34 0.06 -0.25
N GLU A 33 12.20 0.64 -1.09
CA GLU A 33 13.44 1.29 -0.67
C GLU A 33 13.17 2.52 0.20
N ALA A 34 12.21 3.36 -0.19
CA ALA A 34 11.85 4.57 0.55
C ALA A 34 11.24 4.29 1.93
N MET A 35 10.38 3.28 2.04
CA MET A 35 9.64 2.97 3.27
C MET A 35 10.25 1.81 4.07
N ASN A 36 11.34 1.21 3.58
CA ASN A 36 11.97 0.03 4.16
C ASN A 36 11.01 -1.16 4.35
N VAL A 37 10.17 -1.41 3.33
CA VAL A 37 9.20 -2.51 3.33
C VAL A 37 9.51 -3.52 2.23
N GLY A 38 9.16 -4.78 2.44
CA GLY A 38 9.33 -5.81 1.41
C GLY A 38 8.22 -5.76 0.36
N SER A 39 8.54 -6.05 -0.90
CA SER A 39 7.59 -6.03 -2.03
C SER A 39 6.35 -6.89 -1.79
N SER A 40 6.53 -8.09 -1.23
CA SER A 40 5.42 -9.01 -0.89
C SER A 40 4.49 -8.48 0.20
N THR A 41 4.97 -7.53 1.00
CA THR A 41 4.17 -6.84 2.03
C THR A 41 3.43 -5.64 1.44
N LEU A 42 4.08 -4.92 0.53
CA LEU A 42 3.55 -3.72 -0.11
C LEU A 42 2.44 -4.03 -1.12
N GLU A 43 2.59 -5.09 -1.91
CA GLU A 43 1.63 -5.49 -2.95
C GLU A 43 0.18 -5.64 -2.44
N PRO A 44 -0.12 -6.39 -1.37
CA PRO A 44 -1.49 -6.50 -0.86
C PRO A 44 -2.04 -5.16 -0.34
N TRP A 45 -1.20 -4.28 0.22
CA TRP A 45 -1.62 -2.96 0.68
C TRP A 45 -2.02 -2.06 -0.49
N VAL A 46 -1.21 -2.03 -1.55
CA VAL A 46 -1.50 -1.29 -2.79
C VAL A 46 -2.76 -1.82 -3.45
N ARG A 47 -2.94 -3.14 -3.52
CA ARG A 47 -4.17 -3.75 -4.08
C ARG A 47 -5.41 -3.38 -3.27
N GLN A 48 -5.31 -3.38 -1.94
CA GLN A 48 -6.40 -2.98 -1.06
C GLN A 48 -6.73 -1.50 -1.23
N LEU A 49 -5.73 -0.65 -1.38
CA LEU A 49 -5.92 0.78 -1.58
C LEU A 49 -6.46 1.12 -2.95
N LYS A 50 -6.03 0.45 -4.02
CA LYS A 50 -6.66 0.61 -5.34
C LYS A 50 -8.16 0.32 -5.29
N LYS A 51 -8.61 -0.71 -4.56
CA LYS A 51 -10.05 -0.99 -4.43
C LYS A 51 -10.82 0.13 -3.72
N VAL A 52 -10.21 0.78 -2.73
CA VAL A 52 -10.85 1.84 -1.95
C VAL A 52 -10.73 3.20 -2.65
N ILE A 53 -9.57 3.50 -3.23
CA ILE A 53 -9.18 4.81 -3.78
C ILE A 53 -9.60 4.99 -5.25
N LEU A 54 -9.61 3.93 -6.07
CA LEU A 54 -10.06 4.04 -7.46
C LEU A 54 -11.48 4.63 -7.61
N PRO A 55 -12.50 4.24 -6.81
CA PRO A 55 -13.83 4.86 -6.94
C PRO A 55 -13.91 6.31 -6.43
N ILE A 56 -12.91 6.80 -5.69
CA ILE A 56 -12.91 8.17 -5.12
C ILE A 56 -12.14 9.17 -5.98
N ILE A 57 -11.09 8.73 -6.69
CA ILE A 57 -10.30 9.59 -7.58
C ILE A 57 -10.78 9.46 -9.04
N SER A 58 -11.27 8.29 -9.44
CA SER A 58 -11.83 8.07 -10.77
C SER A 58 -13.36 8.22 -10.73
N GLY A 59 -13.84 9.47 -10.80
CA GLY A 59 -15.22 9.76 -11.19
C GLY A 59 -15.54 9.38 -12.64
N HIS A 60 -14.90 8.35 -13.20
CA HIS A 60 -15.14 7.89 -14.56
C HIS A 60 -14.80 6.40 -14.71
N ALA A 61 -15.70 5.70 -15.41
CA ALA A 61 -15.57 4.37 -16.00
C ALA A 61 -15.56 3.15 -15.06
N THR A 62 -16.75 2.64 -14.77
CA THR A 62 -17.06 1.24 -15.10
C THR A 62 -18.46 1.20 -15.71
N LYS A 63 -18.53 1.37 -17.04
CA LYS A 63 -19.53 0.69 -17.88
C LYS A 63 -18.86 -0.56 -18.41
#